data_AF-A0A3N0AFS0-F1
#
_entry.id   AF-A0A3N0AFS0-F1
#
_cell.length_a   1.000
_cell.length_b   1.000
_cell.length_c   1.000
_cell.angle_alpha   90.00
_cell.angle_beta   90.00
_cell.angle_gamma   90.00
#
_symmetry.space_group_name_H-M   'P 1'
#
loop_
_entity.id
_entity.type
_entity.pdbx_description
1 polymer ?
#
loop_
_entity_poly.entity_id
_entity_poly.type
_entity_poly.pdbx_seq_one_letter_code
_entity_poly.pdbx_strand_id
1 'polypeptide(L)' 'MARGAADVCIGSERVFHQVEGVDFLPLQTEWLDVAFTEEERSKPFVDAAVRLIGSRAFKDEAARIVGYATERMGETVYKR' A
#
# COMPACT_ATOMS: atom_id res chain seq x y z
N MET A 1 18.03 -8.53 14.85
CA MET A 1 17.24 -9.06 13.72
C MET A 1 18.16 -9.80 12.78
N ALA A 2 18.22 -9.51 11.47
CA ALA A 2 19.04 -10.32 10.54
C ALA A 2 20.56 -10.32 10.80
N ARG A 3 21.09 -9.34 11.55
CA ARG A 3 22.51 -9.25 11.96
C ARG A 3 22.73 -9.41 13.47
N GLY A 4 21.74 -9.93 14.21
CA GLY A 4 21.86 -10.20 15.65
C GLY A 4 21.82 -8.99 16.60
N ALA A 5 21.65 -7.76 16.09
CA ALA A 5 21.69 -6.54 16.93
C ALA A 5 20.43 -6.28 17.80
N ALA A 6 19.40 -7.12 17.72
CA ALA A 6 18.13 -6.99 18.45
C ALA A 6 17.33 -8.31 18.39
N ASP A 7 16.47 -8.57 19.37
CA ASP A 7 15.59 -9.76 19.40
C ASP A 7 14.31 -9.58 18.56
N VAL A 8 13.78 -8.36 18.50
CA VAL A 8 12.56 -8.01 17.74
C VAL A 8 12.71 -6.65 17.03
N CYS A 9 11.99 -6.46 15.92
CA CYS A 9 11.84 -5.19 15.22
C CYS A 9 10.41 -5.01 14.69
N ILE A 10 10.04 -3.76 14.46
CA ILE A 10 8.81 -3.37 13.76
C ILE A 10 9.15 -3.06 12.30
N GLY A 11 8.33 -3.59 11.40
CA GLY A 11 8.41 -3.37 9.96
C GLY A 11 7.18 -3.95 9.27
N SER A 12 7.07 -3.76 7.97
CA SER A 12 5.97 -4.31 7.17
C SER A 12 6.28 -5.71 6.66
N GLU A 13 5.23 -6.47 6.38
CA GLU A 13 5.33 -7.80 5.72
C GLU A 13 6.08 -7.69 4.38
N ARG A 14 5.88 -6.58 3.66
CA ARG A 14 6.60 -6.31 2.42
C ARG A 14 8.12 -6.29 2.60
N VAL A 15 8.62 -5.67 3.67
CA VAL A 15 10.06 -5.63 3.95
C VAL A 15 10.55 -6.99 4.46
N PHE A 16 9.74 -7.69 5.24
CA PHE A 16 10.05 -9.04 5.72
C PHE A 16 10.41 -9.99 4.57
N HIS A 17 9.64 -10.01 3.48
CA HIS A 17 9.94 -10.86 2.31
C HIS A 17 11.27 -10.57 1.60
N GLN A 18 11.94 -9.47 1.94
CA GLN A 18 13.24 -9.08 1.40
C GLN A 18 14.41 -9.36 2.36
N VAL A 19 14.12 -9.90 3.56
CA VAL A 19 15.10 -10.13 4.61
C VAL A 19 15.15 -11.61 4.96
N GLU A 20 16.34 -12.19 4.89
CA GLU A 20 16.56 -13.59 5.29
C GLU A 20 16.84 -13.72 6.80
N GLY A 21 16.57 -14.90 7.34
CA GLY A 21 16.97 -15.28 8.71
C GLY A 21 16.17 -14.61 9.82
N VAL A 22 14.93 -14.21 9.53
CA VAL A 22 13.96 -13.69 10.50
C VAL A 22 12.62 -14.38 10.30
N ASP A 23 11.80 -14.42 11.35
CA ASP A 23 10.40 -14.85 11.28
C ASP A 23 9.47 -13.63 11.28
N PHE A 24 8.26 -13.79 10.74
CA PHE A 24 7.23 -12.74 10.72
C PHE A 24 6.08 -13.06 11.66
N LEU A 25 5.73 -12.08 12.51
CA LEU A 25 4.53 -12.10 13.35
C LEU A 25 3.59 -10.97 12.89
N PRO A 26 2.46 -11.26 12.23
CA PRO A 26 1.54 -10.22 11.78
C PRO A 26 0.87 -9.53 12.97
N LEU A 27 0.93 -8.19 12.99
CA LEU A 27 0.30 -7.37 14.05
C LEU A 27 -1.01 -6.72 13.58
N GLN A 28 -1.08 -6.33 12.32
CA GLN A 28 -2.24 -5.67 11.72
C GLN A 28 -2.24 -5.87 10.20
N THR A 29 -3.41 -5.78 9.59
CA THR A 29 -3.53 -5.64 8.13
C THR A 29 -3.04 -4.25 7.71
N GLU A 30 -2.13 -4.20 6.74
CA GLU A 30 -1.64 -2.95 6.16
C GLU A 30 -2.30 -2.69 4.80
N TRP A 31 -2.52 -1.42 4.43
CA TRP A 31 -3.01 -1.02 3.11
C TRP A 31 -2.35 0.28 2.66
N LEU A 32 -2.53 0.64 1.39
CA LEU A 32 -1.95 1.83 0.78
C LEU A 32 -3.04 2.82 0.38
N ASP A 33 -2.94 4.04 0.89
CA ASP A 33 -3.73 5.19 0.45
C ASP A 33 -2.89 6.10 -0.45
N VAL A 34 -3.50 6.65 -1.49
CA VAL A 34 -2.87 7.65 -2.37
C VAL A 34 -3.51 9.00 -2.10
N ALA A 35 -2.69 9.97 -1.70
CA ALA A 35 -3.12 11.34 -1.46
C ALA A 35 -2.79 12.21 -2.69
N PHE A 36 -3.78 12.99 -3.14
CA PHE A 36 -3.63 13.97 -4.21
C PHE A 36 -3.90 15.37 -3.68
N THR A 37 -3.06 16.33 -4.06
CA THR A 37 -3.39 17.74 -3.93
C THR A 37 -4.29 18.14 -5.10
N GLU A 38 -5.58 18.34 -4.82
CA GLU A 38 -6.57 18.75 -5.82
C GLU A 38 -6.65 20.28 -5.88
N GLU A 39 -6.12 20.84 -6.97
CA GLU A 39 -6.24 22.24 -7.38
C GLU A 39 -6.97 22.27 -8.73
N GLU A 40 -7.51 23.43 -9.15
CA GLU A 40 -8.26 23.55 -10.41
C GLU A 40 -7.48 22.99 -11.62
N ARG A 41 -6.17 23.23 -11.66
CA ARG A 41 -5.29 22.73 -12.72
C ARG A 41 -4.99 21.24 -12.63
N SER A 42 -4.97 20.66 -11.43
CA SER A 42 -4.66 19.23 -11.23
C SER A 42 -5.91 18.35 -11.29
N LYS A 43 -7.10 18.92 -11.11
CA LYS A 43 -8.39 18.20 -11.07
C LYS A 43 -8.56 17.17 -12.21
N PRO A 44 -8.32 17.50 -13.50
CA PRO A 44 -8.47 16.50 -14.56
C PRO A 44 -7.53 15.30 -14.44
N PHE A 45 -6.32 15.52 -13.89
CA PHE A 45 -5.34 14.47 -13.66
C PHE A 45 -5.69 13.63 -12.44
N VAL A 46 -6.18 14.25 -11.37
CA VAL A 46 -6.68 13.55 -10.18
C VAL A 46 -7.86 12.66 -10.55
N ASP A 47 -8.84 13.17 -11.30
CA ASP A 47 -9.99 12.38 -11.77
C ASP A 47 -9.56 11.20 -12.66
N ALA A 48 -8.56 11.41 -13.54
CA ALA A 48 -8.00 10.33 -14.35
C ALA A 48 -7.30 9.27 -13.51
N ALA A 49 -6.51 9.69 -12.50
CA ALA A 49 -5.81 8.78 -11.60
C ALA A 49 -6.79 7.95 -10.75
N VAL A 50 -7.81 8.59 -10.16
CA VAL A 50 -8.85 7.90 -9.38
C VAL A 50 -9.57 6.86 -10.24
N ARG A 51 -9.93 7.19 -11.48
CA ARG A 51 -10.52 6.23 -12.43
C ARG A 51 -9.59 5.06 -12.75
N LEU A 52 -8.30 5.33 -12.95
CA LEU A 52 -7.31 4.28 -13.23
C LEU A 52 -7.14 3.34 -12.04
N ILE A 53 -6.96 3.89 -10.83
CA ILE A 53 -6.78 3.12 -9.59
C ILE A 53 -8.03 2.26 -9.29
N GLY A 54 -9.22 2.80 -9.56
CA GLY A 54 -10.48 2.07 -9.42
C GLY A 54 -10.73 1.01 -10.52
N SER A 55 -9.91 0.97 -11.58
CA SER A 55 -10.11 0.03 -12.68
C SER A 55 -9.75 -1.40 -12.26
N ARG A 56 -10.47 -2.38 -12.81
CA ARG A 56 -10.19 -3.80 -12.54
C ARG A 56 -8.76 -4.19 -12.88
N ALA A 57 -8.25 -3.74 -14.03
CA ALA A 57 -6.88 -4.05 -14.45
C ALA A 57 -5.84 -3.56 -13.43
N PHE A 58 -6.03 -2.36 -12.87
CA PHE A 58 -5.14 -1.84 -11.84
C PHE A 58 -5.27 -2.63 -10.53
N LYS A 59 -6.50 -2.93 -10.08
CA LYS A 59 -6.73 -3.72 -8.86
C LYS A 59 -6.16 -5.13 -8.96
N ASP A 60 -6.28 -5.78 -10.12
CA ASP A 60 -5.73 -7.11 -10.38
C ASP A 60 -4.19 -7.10 -10.31
N GLU A 61 -3.54 -6.02 -10.76
CA GLU A 61 -2.09 -5.85 -10.61
C GLU A 61 -1.70 -5.50 -9.17
N ALA A 62 -2.42 -4.60 -8.52
CA ALA A 62 -2.18 -4.21 -7.13
C ALA A 62 -2.32 -5.39 -6.17
N ALA A 63 -3.25 -6.32 -6.42
CA ALA A 63 -3.45 -7.53 -5.63
C ALA A 63 -2.24 -8.49 -5.66
N ARG A 64 -1.29 -8.30 -6.59
CA ARG A 64 -0.02 -9.05 -6.63
C ARG A 64 1.04 -8.49 -5.69
N ILE A 65 0.80 -7.30 -5.12
CA ILE A 65 1.71 -6.71 -4.15
C ILE A 65 1.56 -7.45 -2.83
N VAL A 66 2.61 -8.14 -2.42
CA VAL A 66 2.66 -8.86 -1.15
C VAL A 66 2.75 -7.87 0.01
N GLY A 67 2.02 -8.17 1.08
CA GLY A 67 2.06 -7.41 2.34
C GLY A 67 1.06 -6.26 2.45
N TYR A 68 0.16 -6.07 1.48
CA TYR A 68 -0.90 -5.05 1.56
C TYR A 68 -2.27 -5.59 1.13
N ALA A 69 -3.28 -5.25 1.92
CA ALA A 69 -4.69 -5.37 1.59
C ALA A 69 -5.07 -4.41 0.45
N THR A 70 -5.90 -4.88 -0.47
CA THR A 70 -6.33 -4.12 -1.67
C THR A 70 -7.84 -4.07 -1.85
N GLU A 71 -8.61 -4.57 -0.89
CA GLU A 71 -10.07 -4.68 -0.92
C GLU A 71 -10.73 -3.32 -1.14
N ARG A 72 -10.12 -2.27 -0.58
CA ARG A 72 -10.60 -0.87 -0.63
C ARG A 72 -9.84 0.00 -1.63
N MET A 73 -8.94 -0.58 -2.43
CA MET A 73 -8.12 0.16 -3.39
C MET A 73 -9.01 0.96 -4.36
N GLY A 74 -8.74 2.26 -4.46
CA GLY A 74 -9.49 3.20 -5.30
C GLY A 74 -10.74 3.80 -4.67
N GLU A 75 -11.06 3.48 -3.41
CA GLU A 75 -12.08 4.21 -2.67
C GLU A 75 -11.60 5.62 -2.30
N THR A 76 -12.46 6.62 -2.47
CA THR A 76 -12.19 7.97 -1.92
C THR A 76 -12.57 7.99 -0.45
N VAL A 77 -11.58 7.94 0.43
CA VAL A 77 -11.77 7.93 1.90
C VAL A 77 -11.91 9.33 2.50
N TYR A 78 -11.45 10.36 1.79
CA TYR A 78 -11.54 11.76 2.20
C TYR A 78 -11.59 12.68 0.97
N LYS A 79 -12.46 13.68 0.99
CA LYS A 79 -12.51 14.78 0.01
C LYS A 79 -12.90 16.06 0.73
N ARG A 80 -12.12 17.14 0.51
CA ARG A 80 -12.34 18.46 1.10
C ARG A 80 -13.10 19.38 0.16
#